data_AF-A0A7Y5NRW5-F1
#
_entry.id   AF-A0A7Y5NRW5-F1
#
_cell.length_a   1.000
_cell.length_b   1.000
_cell.length_c   1.000
_cell.angle_alpha   90.00
_cell.angle_beta   90.00
_cell.angle_gamma   90.00
#
_symmetry.space_group_name_H-M   'P 1'
#
loop_
_entity.id
_entity.type
_entity.pdbx_description
1 polymer ?
#
loop_
_entity_poly.entity_id
_entity_poly.type
_entity_poly.pdbx_seq_one_letter_code
_entity_poly.pdbx_strand_id
1 'polypeptide(L)'
;MRTRSLRLSWFAVPFIFASGACGGEAPTAAASAAPTTAPTSSAVASASSTGSAATTSAVVSAAPPPVSKEPAPPSSPEPTIKEWEAAKADLKLVSHWDRPGCMPRRVREWIRVGCSGQMLQKGDPIEISVEKGFKPTPLSITKERAGTIWLVFPFTDGLDGSAVFSFSGGSFRFTAKWPKGEPEPKVVGSFEALAEPEPAPESPPEVADPAPAEATPPAEPAKAAEAAKPVKPTLTTDPLPEEPVLEGAPTREQWDALREVGVRGSDARGCQTKQSGDWFRVVCRANDVTGKLTSATATKGFDEKQGYLVVGNGSMVLVTRYARGSDLAFDLVWEKQSARLELKWPDSSAGPPAMRGEIVAK
;
A
#
# COMPACT_ATOMS: atom_id res chain seq x y z
N MET A 1 38.04 11.88 34.10
CA MET A 1 38.33 11.67 32.66
C MET A 1 39.05 10.35 32.48
N ARG A 2 38.37 9.30 32.02
CA ARG A 2 38.98 8.01 31.66
C ARG A 2 38.48 7.61 30.28
N THR A 3 39.33 7.81 29.28
CA THR A 3 39.15 7.44 27.88
C THR A 3 39.35 5.93 27.73
N ARG A 4 38.30 5.19 27.37
CA ARG A 4 38.43 3.78 26.97
C ARG A 4 38.48 3.70 25.44
N SER A 5 39.63 3.24 24.96
CA SER A 5 39.93 2.98 23.56
C SER A 5 39.36 1.60 23.17
N LEU A 6 38.40 1.56 22.24
CA LEU A 6 37.91 0.33 21.61
C LEU A 6 38.68 0.09 20.31
N ARG A 7 39.42 -1.02 20.25
CA ARG A 7 40.05 -1.52 19.02
C ARG A 7 39.02 -2.39 18.27
N LEU A 8 38.72 -2.04 17.03
CA LEU A 8 38.01 -2.89 16.08
C LEU A 8 38.99 -3.93 15.53
N SER A 9 38.68 -5.22 15.73
CA SER A 9 39.33 -6.31 15.02
C SER A 9 38.52 -6.66 13.77
N TRP A 10 39.12 -6.46 12.61
CA TRP A 10 38.65 -6.99 11.32
C TRP A 10 38.97 -8.48 11.24
N PHE A 11 37.95 -9.31 10.93
CA PHE A 11 38.16 -10.67 10.44
C PHE A 11 37.76 -10.73 8.97
N ALA A 12 38.73 -11.03 8.12
CA ALA A 12 38.54 -11.40 6.73
C ALA A 12 38.20 -12.89 6.65
N VAL A 13 37.11 -13.25 5.97
CA VAL A 13 36.76 -14.64 5.65
C VAL A 13 36.81 -14.80 4.12
N PRO A 14 37.62 -15.72 3.57
CA PRO A 14 37.61 -16.03 2.15
C PRO A 14 36.46 -16.99 1.82
N PHE A 15 35.65 -16.64 0.83
CA PHE A 15 34.66 -17.55 0.25
C PHE A 15 35.27 -18.28 -0.96
N ILE A 16 35.25 -19.61 -0.89
CA ILE A 16 35.78 -20.55 -1.87
C ILE A 16 34.72 -20.79 -2.95
N PHE A 17 35.12 -20.69 -4.23
CA PHE A 17 34.36 -21.10 -5.40
C PHE A 17 34.37 -22.62 -5.55
N ALA A 18 33.20 -23.24 -5.74
CA ALA A 18 33.07 -24.62 -6.20
C ALA A 18 32.28 -24.65 -7.51
N SER A 19 32.96 -25.05 -8.58
CA SER A 19 32.41 -25.31 -9.91
C SER A 19 31.83 -26.72 -9.97
N GLY A 20 30.59 -26.87 -10.42
CA GLY A 20 29.97 -28.16 -10.69
C GLY A 20 29.32 -28.14 -12.08
N ALA A 21 29.86 -28.96 -12.98
CA ALA A 21 29.39 -29.22 -14.33
C ALA A 21 28.71 -30.60 -14.41
N CYS A 22 27.64 -30.72 -15.21
CA CYS A 22 27.04 -31.91 -15.86
C CYS A 22 25.64 -31.47 -16.35
N GLY A 23 25.10 -31.74 -17.54
CA GLY A 23 25.42 -32.65 -18.63
C GLY A 23 24.14 -33.38 -19.09
N GLY A 24 23.77 -33.27 -20.38
CA GLY A 24 22.76 -34.09 -21.09
C GLY A 24 21.28 -33.75 -20.82
N GLU A 25 20.30 -33.92 -21.72
CA GLU A 25 20.22 -34.52 -23.05
C GLU A 25 18.87 -34.10 -23.68
N ALA A 26 18.80 -33.92 -25.00
CA ALA A 26 17.57 -33.60 -25.73
C ALA A 26 16.70 -34.86 -25.97
N PRO A 27 15.41 -34.73 -26.31
CA PRO A 27 15.07 -35.06 -27.70
C PRO A 27 13.94 -34.23 -28.35
N THR A 28 14.19 -33.98 -29.64
CA THR A 28 13.33 -34.28 -30.81
C THR A 28 11.92 -33.70 -30.96
N ALA A 29 11.78 -33.05 -32.12
CA ALA A 29 10.65 -32.42 -32.76
C ALA A 29 9.40 -33.29 -33.01
N ALA A 30 8.25 -32.61 -33.13
CA ALA A 30 7.23 -32.92 -34.13
C ALA A 30 6.65 -31.62 -34.70
N ALA A 31 6.54 -31.56 -36.03
CA ALA A 31 5.95 -30.49 -36.81
C ALA A 31 4.53 -30.87 -37.24
N SER A 32 3.58 -29.92 -37.32
CA SER A 32 2.53 -29.92 -38.37
C SER A 32 1.69 -28.63 -38.43
N ALA A 33 1.76 -27.97 -39.59
CA ALA A 33 0.75 -27.23 -40.38
C ALA A 33 -0.29 -26.25 -39.75
N ALA A 34 -0.09 -24.94 -40.05
CA ALA A 34 -0.90 -23.96 -40.83
C ALA A 34 -2.46 -24.00 -40.89
N PRO A 35 -3.16 -22.98 -41.47
CA PRO A 35 -3.13 -21.51 -41.27
C PRO A 35 -4.55 -20.88 -41.11
N THR A 36 -4.61 -19.54 -41.02
CA THR A 36 -5.71 -18.66 -41.50
C THR A 36 -6.98 -18.51 -40.63
N THR A 37 -7.18 -17.32 -40.04
CA THR A 37 -8.29 -16.40 -40.38
C THR A 37 -8.22 -15.09 -39.58
N ALA A 38 -8.29 -13.96 -40.29
CA ALA A 38 -8.61 -12.63 -39.76
C ALA A 38 -10.13 -12.48 -39.62
N PRO A 39 -10.63 -11.65 -38.68
CA PRO A 39 -11.36 -10.45 -39.09
C PRO A 39 -11.09 -9.24 -38.15
N THR A 40 -10.85 -8.04 -38.69
CA THR A 40 -11.82 -6.97 -39.00
C THR A 40 -11.92 -5.92 -37.90
N SER A 41 -11.27 -4.78 -38.16
CA SER A 41 -11.49 -3.49 -37.52
C SER A 41 -12.97 -3.09 -37.57
N SER A 42 -13.49 -2.58 -36.46
CA SER A 42 -14.68 -1.73 -36.46
C SER A 42 -14.32 -0.39 -35.82
N ALA A 43 -14.16 0.61 -36.69
CA ALA A 43 -14.18 2.02 -36.32
C ALA A 43 -15.64 2.44 -36.11
N VAL A 44 -15.95 3.06 -34.98
CA VAL A 44 -17.22 3.76 -34.78
C VAL A 44 -16.91 5.23 -34.55
N ALA A 45 -17.25 6.04 -35.55
CA ALA A 45 -17.38 7.48 -35.46
C ALA A 45 -18.81 7.82 -35.02
N SER A 46 -18.97 8.85 -34.17
CA SER A 46 -20.16 9.71 -33.95
C SER A 46 -20.01 10.38 -32.57
N ALA A 47 -20.37 11.64 -32.29
CA ALA A 47 -20.96 12.71 -33.08
C ALA A 47 -20.68 14.05 -32.36
N SER A 48 -20.65 15.12 -33.15
CA SER A 48 -20.69 16.51 -32.69
C SER A 48 -22.01 16.83 -31.99
N SER A 49 -21.97 17.64 -30.92
CA SER A 49 -23.14 18.39 -30.45
C SER A 49 -22.79 19.86 -30.23
N THR A 50 -23.21 20.65 -31.20
CA THR A 50 -23.37 22.11 -31.16
C THR A 50 -24.55 22.45 -30.24
N GLY A 51 -24.36 23.37 -29.29
CA GLY A 51 -25.43 23.97 -28.48
C GLY A 51 -24.93 25.33 -27.97
N SER A 52 -25.14 26.40 -28.72
CA SER A 52 -26.32 27.28 -28.73
C SER A 52 -26.33 28.25 -27.55
N ALA A 53 -26.24 29.53 -27.92
CA ALA A 53 -26.12 30.69 -27.06
C ALA A 53 -27.44 31.04 -26.38
N ALA A 54 -27.36 31.52 -25.13
CA ALA A 54 -28.39 32.32 -24.51
C ALA A 54 -27.75 33.56 -23.89
N THR A 55 -27.88 34.66 -24.62
CA THR A 55 -27.50 36.02 -24.21
C THR A 55 -28.52 36.53 -23.20
N THR A 56 -28.10 36.79 -21.96
CA THR A 56 -28.86 37.64 -21.03
C THR A 56 -28.00 38.83 -20.66
N SER A 57 -28.39 39.99 -21.19
CA SER A 57 -27.85 41.29 -20.85
C SER A 57 -28.27 41.66 -19.44
N ALA A 58 -27.30 41.91 -18.55
CA ALA A 58 -27.53 42.50 -17.24
C ALA A 58 -26.59 43.68 -17.01
N VAL A 59 -27.16 44.69 -16.37
CA VAL A 59 -26.75 46.09 -16.32
C VAL A 59 -25.42 46.30 -15.60
N VAL A 60 -24.56 47.08 -16.25
CA VAL A 60 -23.23 47.50 -15.84
C VAL A 60 -23.33 48.46 -14.65
N SER A 61 -22.95 47.99 -13.46
CA SER A 61 -22.50 48.86 -12.36
C SER A 61 -20.98 48.95 -12.46
N ALA A 62 -20.46 50.16 -12.69
CA ALA A 62 -19.05 50.41 -12.99
C ALA A 62 -18.12 49.81 -11.92
N ALA A 63 -17.54 48.65 -12.25
CA ALA A 63 -16.53 47.99 -11.46
C ALA A 63 -15.17 48.68 -11.68
N PRO A 64 -14.32 48.77 -10.64
CA PRO A 64 -12.95 49.27 -10.77
C PRO A 64 -12.19 48.51 -11.87
N PRO A 65 -11.24 49.15 -12.56
CA PRO A 65 -10.54 48.57 -13.71
C PRO A 65 -10.00 47.17 -13.35
N PRO A 66 -10.20 46.15 -14.21
CA PRO A 66 -9.65 44.83 -13.97
C PRO A 66 -8.13 44.97 -13.92
N VAL A 67 -7.56 44.78 -12.73
CA VAL A 67 -6.12 44.62 -12.57
C VAL A 67 -5.77 43.41 -13.42
N SER A 68 -5.09 43.67 -14.54
CA SER A 68 -4.64 42.64 -15.48
C SER A 68 -3.83 41.64 -14.67
N LYS A 69 -4.38 40.43 -14.47
CA LYS A 69 -3.73 39.38 -13.70
C LYS A 69 -2.56 38.90 -14.56
N GLU A 70 -1.37 39.39 -14.26
CA GLU A 70 -0.13 38.86 -14.82
C GLU A 70 -0.15 37.33 -14.62
N PRO A 71 0.00 36.53 -15.69
CA PRO A 71 -0.02 35.08 -15.58
C PRO A 71 0.95 34.63 -14.51
N ALA A 72 0.48 33.82 -13.55
CA ALA A 72 1.35 33.30 -12.52
C ALA A 72 2.56 32.62 -13.18
N PRO A 73 3.79 32.88 -12.69
CA PRO A 73 4.98 32.30 -13.30
C PRO A 73 4.84 30.78 -13.35
N PRO A 74 5.30 30.12 -14.44
CA PRO A 74 5.21 28.68 -14.56
C PRO A 74 5.92 28.03 -13.37
N SER A 75 5.23 27.09 -12.71
CA SER A 75 5.81 26.31 -11.60
C SER A 75 7.06 25.56 -12.08
N SER A 76 8.12 25.54 -11.28
CA SER A 76 9.34 24.81 -11.63
C SER A 76 9.03 23.32 -11.77
N PRO A 77 9.80 22.59 -12.60
CA PRO A 77 9.63 21.14 -12.73
C PRO A 77 9.83 20.43 -11.39
N GLU A 78 9.12 19.31 -11.23
CA GLU A 78 9.18 18.45 -10.05
C GLU A 78 10.62 18.00 -9.76
N PRO A 79 11.09 18.03 -8.49
CA PRO A 79 12.46 17.66 -8.19
C PRO A 79 12.71 16.18 -8.40
N THR A 80 13.91 15.88 -8.90
CA THR A 80 14.42 14.52 -9.08
C THR A 80 14.68 13.84 -7.74
N ILE A 81 14.71 12.50 -7.72
CA ILE A 81 15.05 11.70 -6.51
C ILE A 81 16.41 12.14 -5.93
N LYS A 82 17.38 12.41 -6.80
CA LYS A 82 18.72 12.86 -6.40
C LYS A 82 18.70 14.20 -5.68
N GLU A 83 17.87 15.15 -6.11
CA GLU A 83 17.69 16.43 -5.42
C GLU A 83 17.07 16.21 -4.03
N TRP A 84 16.08 15.33 -3.92
CA TRP A 84 15.44 15.00 -2.64
C TRP A 84 16.37 14.34 -1.64
N GLU A 85 17.25 13.45 -2.10
CA GLU A 85 18.25 12.78 -1.26
C GLU A 85 19.28 13.78 -0.73
N ALA A 86 19.71 14.72 -1.56
CA ALA A 86 20.64 15.80 -1.19
C ALA A 86 20.02 16.84 -0.24
N ALA A 87 18.69 17.01 -0.29
CA ALA A 87 17.98 17.93 0.58
C ALA A 87 18.04 17.49 2.05
N LYS A 88 18.40 18.43 2.93
CA LYS A 88 18.39 18.20 4.38
C LYS A 88 16.94 18.22 4.90
N ALA A 89 16.69 17.45 5.95
CA ALA A 89 15.42 17.52 6.67
C ALA A 89 15.26 18.92 7.30
N ASP A 90 14.10 19.54 7.10
CA ASP A 90 13.77 20.84 7.68
C ASP A 90 12.64 20.67 8.69
N LEU A 91 13.03 20.31 9.91
CA LEU A 91 12.10 20.01 11.01
C LEU A 91 11.32 21.25 11.49
N LYS A 92 11.69 22.45 11.05
CA LYS A 92 10.97 23.69 11.37
C LYS A 92 9.82 23.96 10.40
N LEU A 93 9.79 23.25 9.27
CA LEU A 93 8.82 23.43 8.20
C LEU A 93 7.42 22.95 8.59
N VAL A 94 7.34 21.91 9.42
CA VAL A 94 6.07 21.28 9.80
C VAL A 94 5.98 21.21 11.32
N SER A 95 4.89 21.73 11.88
CA SER A 95 4.62 21.58 13.30
C SER A 95 4.15 20.17 13.64
N HIS A 96 4.57 19.66 14.80
CA HIS A 96 4.20 18.32 15.28
C HIS A 96 4.64 17.17 14.36
N TRP A 97 5.72 17.35 13.60
CA TRP A 97 6.29 16.33 12.70
C TRP A 97 6.75 15.07 13.45
N ASP A 98 7.09 15.22 14.72
CA ASP A 98 7.58 14.17 15.62
C ASP A 98 6.51 13.14 15.99
N ARG A 99 5.24 13.57 16.12
CA ARG A 99 4.14 12.68 16.53
C ARG A 99 3.91 11.53 15.54
N PRO A 100 3.85 11.76 14.22
CA PRO A 100 3.77 10.71 13.22
C PRO A 100 5.15 10.19 12.76
N GLY A 101 6.27 10.64 13.35
CA GLY A 101 7.61 10.26 12.91
C GLY A 101 7.92 10.69 11.46
N CYS A 102 7.38 11.81 11.01
CA CYS A 102 7.51 12.29 9.64
C CYS A 102 8.70 13.23 9.48
N MET A 103 9.46 13.08 8.39
CA MET A 103 10.58 13.93 8.04
C MET A 103 10.21 14.85 6.87
N PRO A 104 9.89 16.13 7.13
CA PRO A 104 9.73 17.11 6.08
C PRO A 104 11.06 17.48 5.42
N ARG A 105 11.06 17.60 4.10
CA ARG A 105 12.15 18.15 3.28
C ARG A 105 11.60 19.19 2.34
N ARG A 106 12.41 20.22 2.05
CA ARG A 106 12.08 21.26 1.08
C ARG A 106 13.15 21.30 -0.01
N VAL A 107 12.71 21.36 -1.26
CA VAL A 107 13.54 21.60 -2.44
C VAL A 107 12.85 22.66 -3.29
N ARG A 108 13.40 23.88 -3.32
CA ARG A 108 12.78 25.01 -4.02
C ARG A 108 11.36 25.28 -3.46
N GLU A 109 10.35 25.32 -4.32
CA GLU A 109 8.93 25.42 -3.94
C GLU A 109 8.28 24.08 -3.58
N TRP A 110 8.99 22.96 -3.74
CA TRP A 110 8.43 21.64 -3.50
C TRP A 110 8.70 21.17 -2.08
N ILE A 111 7.69 20.53 -1.50
CA ILE A 111 7.75 19.96 -0.16
C ILE A 111 7.46 18.47 -0.24
N ARG A 112 8.30 17.70 0.45
CA ARG A 112 8.13 16.26 0.62
C ARG A 112 8.01 15.95 2.10
N VAL A 113 6.91 15.32 2.49
CA VAL A 113 6.65 14.86 3.86
C VAL A 113 6.67 13.33 3.86
N GLY A 114 7.72 12.74 4.44
CA GLY A 114 7.90 11.30 4.51
C GLY A 114 7.67 10.74 5.89
N CYS A 115 6.76 9.79 6.05
CA CYS A 115 6.46 9.18 7.34
C CYS A 115 6.85 7.71 7.32
N SER A 116 7.71 7.29 8.26
CA SER A 116 8.23 5.92 8.34
C SER A 116 7.71 5.22 9.60
N GLY A 117 7.39 3.93 9.47
CA GLY A 117 6.94 3.11 10.61
C GLY A 117 8.01 2.92 11.69
N GLN A 118 9.30 3.07 11.34
CA GLN A 118 10.41 2.87 12.29
C GLN A 118 10.48 3.92 13.40
N MET A 119 9.98 5.13 13.13
CA MET A 119 9.97 6.23 14.10
C MET A 119 8.69 6.20 14.97
N LEU A 120 7.72 5.36 14.61
CA LEU A 120 6.41 5.33 15.22
C LEU A 120 6.31 4.18 16.22
N GLN A 121 5.86 4.47 17.44
CA GLN A 121 5.28 3.44 18.32
C GLN A 121 3.93 2.92 17.79
N LYS A 122 3.36 3.58 16.78
CA LYS A 122 2.01 3.38 16.24
C LYS A 122 1.97 2.59 14.92
N GLY A 123 3.03 1.83 14.61
CA GLY A 123 3.01 0.81 13.57
C GLY A 123 3.25 1.31 12.13
N ASP A 124 3.04 0.40 11.18
CA ASP A 124 3.46 0.57 9.79
C ASP A 124 2.52 1.51 9.01
N PRO A 125 3.06 2.35 8.11
CA PRO A 125 2.24 3.21 7.26
C PRO A 125 1.45 2.39 6.24
N ILE A 126 0.15 2.70 6.19
CA ILE A 126 -0.82 2.04 5.32
C ILE A 126 -0.96 2.83 4.02
N GLU A 127 -1.45 4.08 4.13
CA GLU A 127 -1.91 4.90 3.01
C GLU A 127 -1.88 6.41 3.32
N ILE A 128 -1.84 7.23 2.27
CA ILE A 128 -2.10 8.69 2.34
C ILE A 128 -3.36 8.97 1.51
N SER A 129 -4.38 9.57 2.12
CA SER A 129 -5.61 10.00 1.45
C SER A 129 -5.66 11.52 1.37
N VAL A 130 -5.64 12.09 0.16
CA VAL A 130 -5.75 13.54 -0.05
C VAL A 130 -7.21 13.97 0.07
N GLU A 131 -7.53 14.78 1.08
CA GLU A 131 -8.89 15.29 1.32
C GLU A 131 -9.15 16.60 0.57
N LYS A 132 -8.15 17.49 0.50
CA LYS A 132 -8.32 18.85 -0.04
C LYS A 132 -7.04 19.38 -0.66
N GLY A 133 -7.18 20.14 -1.75
CA GLY A 133 -6.24 21.16 -2.23
C GLY A 133 -4.89 20.69 -2.80
N PHE A 134 -4.39 19.53 -2.41
CA PHE A 134 -3.18 18.98 -3.01
C PHE A 134 -3.47 18.52 -4.43
N LYS A 135 -2.73 19.06 -5.39
CA LYS A 135 -2.80 18.60 -6.77
C LYS A 135 -2.09 17.25 -6.87
N PRO A 136 -2.75 16.19 -7.36
CA PRO A 136 -2.08 14.91 -7.54
C PRO A 136 -0.98 15.07 -8.58
N THR A 137 0.27 14.87 -8.16
CA THR A 137 1.40 14.67 -9.06
C THR A 137 1.69 13.17 -9.18
N PRO A 138 2.34 12.71 -10.27
CA PRO A 138 2.72 11.30 -10.39
C PRO A 138 3.54 10.77 -9.21
N LEU A 139 4.25 11.64 -8.46
CA LEU A 139 5.00 11.28 -7.26
C LEU A 139 4.26 11.59 -5.94
N SER A 140 3.11 12.29 -5.99
CA SER A 140 2.46 12.87 -4.81
C SER A 140 2.06 11.86 -3.76
N ILE A 141 1.81 10.61 -4.13
CA ILE A 141 1.50 9.52 -3.19
C ILE A 141 2.28 8.29 -3.64
N THR A 142 3.49 8.14 -3.12
CA THR A 142 4.32 6.96 -3.40
C THR A 142 4.61 6.24 -2.09
N LYS A 143 4.26 4.95 -2.02
CA LYS A 143 4.78 4.04 -1.00
C LYS A 143 6.15 3.57 -1.45
N GLU A 144 7.21 4.08 -0.84
CA GLU A 144 8.57 3.74 -1.25
C GLU A 144 9.14 2.57 -0.43
N ARG A 145 10.24 2.00 -0.95
CA ARG A 145 11.09 0.99 -0.31
C ARG A 145 11.36 1.38 1.16
N ALA A 146 11.38 0.38 2.05
CA ALA A 146 11.59 0.51 3.49
C ALA A 146 10.41 1.03 4.35
N GLY A 147 9.17 0.96 3.87
CA GLY A 147 8.00 1.21 4.74
C GLY A 147 7.86 2.69 5.12
N THR A 148 8.14 3.57 4.16
CA THR A 148 7.92 5.01 4.26
C THR A 148 6.89 5.42 3.20
N ILE A 149 5.91 6.21 3.59
CA ILE A 149 4.95 6.84 2.68
C ILE A 149 5.30 8.32 2.54
N TRP A 150 5.26 8.83 1.31
CA TRP A 150 5.63 10.21 1.02
C TRP A 150 4.47 10.97 0.41
N LEU A 151 4.23 12.18 0.91
CA LEU A 151 3.41 13.19 0.26
C LEU A 151 4.33 14.24 -0.38
N VAL A 152 4.25 14.40 -1.70
CA VAL A 152 5.01 15.41 -2.46
C VAL A 152 4.04 16.41 -3.06
N PHE A 153 4.26 17.70 -2.82
CA PHE A 153 3.40 18.76 -3.37
C PHE A 153 4.16 20.07 -3.56
N PRO A 154 3.76 20.90 -4.54
CA PRO A 154 4.25 22.26 -4.65
C PRO A 154 3.58 23.13 -3.59
N PHE A 155 4.38 23.87 -2.81
CA PHE A 155 3.91 24.86 -1.86
C PHE A 155 3.89 26.23 -2.56
N THR A 156 2.69 26.67 -2.94
CA THR A 156 2.48 27.90 -3.71
C THR A 156 1.43 28.78 -3.04
N ASP A 157 1.46 30.07 -3.39
CA ASP A 157 0.46 31.04 -2.97
C ASP A 157 -0.98 30.56 -3.24
N GLY A 158 -1.84 30.67 -2.23
CA GLY A 158 -3.23 30.19 -2.27
C GLY A 158 -3.42 28.69 -2.00
N LEU A 159 -2.41 27.95 -1.56
CA LEU A 159 -2.56 26.54 -1.18
C LEU A 159 -3.40 26.39 0.10
N ASP A 160 -4.39 25.50 0.06
CA ASP A 160 -5.13 25.03 1.23
C ASP A 160 -5.33 23.52 1.13
N GLY A 161 -4.30 22.78 1.54
CA GLY A 161 -4.19 21.34 1.40
C GLY A 161 -4.48 20.58 2.71
N SER A 162 -5.17 19.45 2.62
CA SER A 162 -5.36 18.48 3.71
C SER A 162 -5.16 17.05 3.19
N ALA A 163 -4.44 16.24 3.93
CA ALA A 163 -4.24 14.81 3.65
C ALA A 163 -4.21 14.02 4.95
N VAL A 164 -4.78 12.82 4.93
CA VAL A 164 -4.78 11.88 6.06
C VAL A 164 -3.72 10.82 5.81
N PHE A 165 -2.79 10.70 6.75
CA PHE A 165 -1.80 9.65 6.83
C PHE A 165 -2.34 8.56 7.75
N SER A 166 -2.57 7.37 7.21
CA SER A 166 -3.09 6.22 7.95
C SER A 166 -1.96 5.25 8.27
N PHE A 167 -1.86 4.84 9.53
CA PHE A 167 -0.92 3.86 10.06
C PHE A 167 -1.69 2.75 10.77
N SER A 168 -1.05 1.60 11.04
CA SER A 168 -1.73 0.49 11.70
C SER A 168 -2.19 0.76 13.14
N GLY A 169 -1.61 1.75 13.82
CA GLY A 169 -1.96 2.19 15.18
C GLY A 169 -2.55 3.60 15.25
N GLY A 170 -3.10 4.12 14.15
CA GLY A 170 -3.86 5.37 14.14
C GLY A 170 -3.65 6.21 12.87
N SER A 171 -4.35 7.35 12.81
CA SER A 171 -4.31 8.25 11.66
C SER A 171 -3.97 9.68 12.07
N PHE A 172 -3.31 10.40 11.17
CA PHE A 172 -2.93 11.79 11.37
C PHE A 172 -3.36 12.62 10.17
N ARG A 173 -3.98 13.77 10.41
CA ARG A 173 -4.26 14.74 9.38
C ARG A 173 -3.09 15.71 9.27
N PHE A 174 -2.53 15.81 8.08
CA PHE A 174 -1.59 16.85 7.70
C PHE A 174 -2.34 17.97 7.00
N THR A 175 -2.19 19.20 7.48
CA THR A 175 -2.73 20.39 6.82
C THR A 175 -1.60 21.34 6.43
N ALA A 176 -1.67 21.91 5.22
CA ALA A 176 -0.73 22.90 4.72
C ALA A 176 -1.49 24.09 4.14
N LYS A 177 -1.18 25.30 4.62
CA LYS A 177 -1.92 26.51 4.25
C LYS A 177 -0.97 27.65 3.90
N TRP A 178 -1.21 28.26 2.75
CA TRP A 178 -0.59 29.50 2.32
C TRP A 178 -1.69 30.38 1.71
N PRO A 179 -2.28 31.31 2.49
CA PRO A 179 -3.34 32.19 1.98
C PRO A 179 -2.85 33.07 0.84
N LYS A 180 -3.75 33.37 -0.10
CA LYS A 180 -3.40 34.11 -1.32
C LYS A 180 -2.93 35.53 -1.00
N GLY A 181 -1.74 35.91 -1.47
CA GLY A 181 -1.15 37.24 -1.32
C GLY A 181 -0.45 37.48 0.02
N GLU A 182 -0.39 36.47 0.89
CA GLU A 182 0.39 36.54 2.13
C GLU A 182 1.85 36.14 1.87
N PRO A 183 2.82 36.70 2.63
CA PRO A 183 4.19 36.25 2.56
C PRO A 183 4.29 34.76 2.92
N GLU A 184 5.26 34.07 2.31
CA GLU A 184 5.44 32.63 2.54
C GLU A 184 5.57 32.33 4.06
N PRO A 185 4.72 31.45 4.62
CA PRO A 185 4.76 31.16 6.03
C PRO A 185 6.02 30.36 6.37
N LYS A 186 6.65 30.68 7.52
CA LYS A 186 7.80 29.92 8.03
C LYS A 186 7.46 28.47 8.38
N VAL A 187 6.22 28.23 8.78
CA VAL A 187 5.64 26.91 9.04
C VAL A 187 4.63 26.63 7.95
N VAL A 188 4.91 25.62 7.14
CA VAL A 188 4.12 25.23 5.96
C VAL A 188 2.85 24.50 6.38
N GLY A 189 2.96 23.66 7.40
CA GLY A 189 1.86 22.81 7.80
C GLY A 189 1.99 22.26 9.20
N SER A 190 0.98 21.49 9.60
CA SER A 190 0.90 20.85 10.91
C SER A 190 0.26 19.48 10.81
N PHE A 191 0.67 18.60 11.72
CA PHE A 191 0.00 17.33 11.96
C PHE A 191 -0.94 17.41 13.16
N GLU A 192 -2.15 16.90 12.96
CA GLU A 192 -3.16 16.72 13.98
C GLU A 192 -3.47 15.22 14.08
N ALA A 193 -3.47 14.67 15.30
CA ALA A 193 -3.91 13.30 15.49
C ALA A 193 -5.41 13.24 15.25
N LEU A 194 -5.84 12.40 14.32
CA LEU A 194 -7.25 12.08 14.23
C LEU A 194 -7.55 11.14 15.39
N ALA A 195 -8.61 11.44 16.15
CA ALA A 195 -9.12 10.49 17.12
C ALA A 195 -9.32 9.17 16.39
N GLU A 196 -8.71 8.10 16.91
CA GLU A 196 -9.00 6.76 16.43
C GLU A 196 -10.52 6.63 16.48
N PRO A 197 -11.19 6.25 15.37
CA PRO A 197 -12.62 6.09 15.39
C PRO A 197 -12.93 5.18 16.57
N GLU A 198 -13.67 5.72 17.55
CA GLU A 198 -14.06 4.98 18.74
C GLU A 198 -14.59 3.64 18.24
N PRO A 199 -14.02 2.51 18.70
CA PRO A 199 -14.38 1.21 18.17
C PRO A 199 -15.90 1.15 18.15
N ALA A 200 -16.47 0.94 16.96
CA ALA A 200 -17.92 0.94 16.79
C ALA A 200 -18.50 0.14 17.96
N PRO A 201 -19.42 0.72 18.77
CA PRO A 201 -19.83 0.13 20.03
C PRO A 201 -20.11 -1.32 19.76
N GLU A 202 -19.32 -2.20 20.41
CA GLU A 202 -19.44 -3.65 20.22
C GLU A 202 -20.92 -3.95 20.22
N SER A 203 -21.41 -4.51 19.11
CA SER A 203 -22.81 -4.81 18.93
C SER A 203 -23.31 -5.40 20.25
N PRO A 204 -24.38 -4.83 20.85
CA PRO A 204 -24.83 -5.26 22.17
C PRO A 204 -24.93 -6.79 22.13
N PRO A 205 -24.38 -7.49 23.14
CA PRO A 205 -24.29 -8.93 23.13
C PRO A 205 -25.65 -9.46 22.71
N GLU A 206 -25.67 -10.24 21.62
CA GLU A 206 -26.87 -10.87 21.11
C GLU A 206 -27.58 -11.50 22.30
N VAL A 207 -28.76 -10.97 22.62
CA VAL A 207 -29.50 -11.29 23.84
C VAL A 207 -29.83 -12.77 23.76
N ALA A 208 -29.02 -13.60 24.43
CA ALA A 208 -29.36 -14.97 24.68
C ALA A 208 -30.68 -14.97 25.46
N ASP A 209 -31.63 -15.77 24.97
CA ASP A 209 -32.91 -16.05 25.59
C ASP A 209 -32.76 -16.29 27.11
N PRO A 210 -33.66 -15.72 27.94
CA PRO A 210 -33.54 -15.76 29.39
C PRO A 210 -33.83 -17.17 29.93
N ALA A 211 -32.83 -17.79 30.56
CA ALA A 211 -33.05 -18.82 31.58
C ALA A 211 -33.07 -18.15 32.98
N PRO A 212 -33.95 -18.56 33.90
CA PRO A 212 -34.29 -17.77 35.08
C PRO A 212 -33.23 -17.86 36.20
N ALA A 213 -32.77 -16.67 36.59
CA ALA A 213 -32.42 -16.14 37.91
C ALA A 213 -31.98 -17.08 39.06
N GLU A 214 -30.75 -16.84 39.56
CA GLU A 214 -30.51 -16.58 40.99
C GLU A 214 -29.23 -15.75 41.25
N ALA A 215 -29.41 -14.61 41.96
CA ALA A 215 -28.56 -13.87 42.93
C ALA A 215 -27.03 -14.15 43.03
N THR A 216 -26.05 -13.24 43.27
CA THR A 216 -25.87 -11.80 43.58
C THR A 216 -24.32 -11.54 43.62
N PRO A 217 -23.78 -10.32 43.40
CA PRO A 217 -22.32 -10.02 43.23
C PRO A 217 -21.60 -9.63 44.54
N PRO A 218 -20.23 -9.48 44.56
CA PRO A 218 -19.65 -8.14 44.41
C PRO A 218 -18.27 -8.06 43.69
N ALA A 219 -17.92 -6.82 43.36
CA ALA A 219 -16.77 -6.29 42.62
C ALA A 219 -15.36 -6.68 43.10
N GLU A 220 -14.41 -6.77 42.14
CA GLU A 220 -12.98 -6.44 42.33
C GLU A 220 -12.28 -6.22 40.96
N PRO A 221 -11.08 -5.60 40.92
CA PRO A 221 -10.79 -4.39 40.17
C PRO A 221 -10.31 -4.66 38.73
N ALA A 222 -10.62 -3.71 37.85
CA ALA A 222 -10.07 -3.59 36.51
C ALA A 222 -8.54 -3.44 36.58
N LYS A 223 -7.85 -4.58 36.59
CA LYS A 223 -6.42 -4.68 36.34
C LYS A 223 -6.23 -4.39 34.87
N ALA A 224 -5.73 -3.20 34.55
CA ALA A 224 -5.32 -2.81 33.21
C ALA A 224 -4.45 -3.94 32.64
N ALA A 225 -5.02 -4.71 31.71
CA ALA A 225 -4.31 -5.73 30.98
C ALA A 225 -3.23 -5.01 30.17
N GLU A 226 -2.01 -5.09 30.66
CA GLU A 226 -0.81 -4.73 29.93
C GLU A 226 -0.91 -5.45 28.59
N ALA A 227 -1.20 -4.69 27.53
CA ALA A 227 -1.49 -5.22 26.20
C ALA A 227 -0.30 -6.09 25.77
N ALA A 228 -0.49 -7.41 25.89
CA ALA A 228 0.52 -8.38 25.55
C ALA A 228 0.91 -8.12 24.10
N LYS A 229 2.20 -7.87 23.88
CA LYS A 229 2.72 -7.65 22.53
C LYS A 229 2.24 -8.81 21.65
N PRO A 230 1.66 -8.53 20.47
CA PRO A 230 1.12 -9.57 19.61
C PRO A 230 2.23 -10.57 19.31
N VAL A 231 2.04 -11.81 19.76
CA VAL A 231 2.97 -12.91 19.49
C VAL A 231 2.84 -13.23 18.01
N LYS A 232 3.95 -13.15 17.27
CA LYS A 232 3.97 -13.51 15.85
C LYS A 232 3.64 -15.00 15.70
N PRO A 233 2.67 -15.39 14.85
CA PRO A 233 2.32 -16.80 14.66
C PRO A 233 3.53 -17.63 14.24
N THR A 234 3.64 -18.86 14.75
CA THR A 234 4.71 -19.78 14.36
C THR A 234 4.27 -20.53 13.10
N LEU A 235 5.01 -20.37 12.00
CA LEU A 235 4.69 -21.00 10.71
C LEU A 235 5.23 -22.42 10.63
N THR A 236 4.45 -23.34 10.05
CA THR A 236 4.95 -24.68 9.73
C THR A 236 6.05 -24.64 8.66
N THR A 237 7.05 -25.50 8.80
CA THR A 237 8.13 -25.73 7.82
C THR A 237 7.78 -26.81 6.80
N ASP A 238 6.53 -27.28 6.77
CA ASP A 238 6.08 -28.29 5.81
C ASP A 238 6.42 -27.88 4.35
N PRO A 239 6.74 -28.87 3.49
CA PRO A 239 7.06 -28.59 2.10
C PRO A 239 5.85 -27.96 1.39
N LEU A 240 6.10 -26.88 0.66
CA LEU A 240 5.07 -26.26 -0.18
C LEU A 240 4.59 -27.25 -1.25
N PRO A 241 3.34 -27.14 -1.71
CA PRO A 241 2.88 -27.90 -2.86
C PRO A 241 3.74 -27.61 -4.09
N GLU A 242 3.84 -28.59 -4.99
CA GLU A 242 4.57 -28.44 -6.25
C GLU A 242 3.92 -27.36 -7.11
N GLU A 243 4.73 -26.39 -7.55
CA GLU A 243 4.30 -25.21 -8.29
C GLU A 243 4.37 -25.50 -9.81
N PRO A 244 3.26 -25.37 -10.57
CA PRO A 244 3.30 -25.47 -12.02
C PRO A 244 4.20 -24.39 -12.63
N VAL A 245 4.87 -24.72 -13.74
CA VAL A 245 5.65 -23.72 -14.49
C VAL A 245 4.70 -22.92 -15.39
N LEU A 246 4.57 -21.63 -15.11
CA LEU A 246 3.84 -20.66 -15.95
C LEU A 246 4.81 -19.84 -16.79
N GLU A 247 4.57 -19.77 -18.09
CA GLU A 247 5.39 -18.97 -18.99
C GLU A 247 5.34 -17.48 -18.60
N GLY A 248 6.51 -16.88 -18.42
CA GLY A 248 6.66 -15.48 -18.03
C GLY A 248 6.50 -15.19 -16.53
N ALA A 249 6.06 -16.16 -15.71
CA ALA A 249 6.06 -16.02 -14.26
C ALA A 249 7.49 -16.08 -13.69
N PRO A 250 7.81 -15.33 -12.62
CA PRO A 250 9.10 -15.44 -11.97
C PRO A 250 9.35 -16.84 -11.42
N THR A 251 10.62 -17.28 -11.45
CA THR A 251 11.03 -18.55 -10.84
C THR A 251 10.97 -18.46 -9.32
N ARG A 252 11.04 -19.62 -8.64
CA ARG A 252 11.02 -19.68 -7.17
C ARG A 252 12.17 -18.89 -6.55
N GLU A 253 13.37 -18.99 -7.12
CA GLU A 253 14.56 -18.27 -6.65
C GLU A 253 14.39 -16.76 -6.81
N GLN A 254 13.77 -16.33 -7.92
CA GLN A 254 13.43 -14.93 -8.14
C GLN A 254 12.42 -14.45 -7.10
N TRP A 255 11.38 -15.23 -6.82
CA TRP A 255 10.43 -14.92 -5.75
C TRP A 255 11.11 -14.82 -4.40
N ASP A 256 12.01 -15.74 -4.05
CA ASP A 256 12.71 -15.75 -2.76
C ASP A 256 13.56 -14.50 -2.56
N ALA A 257 14.15 -13.95 -3.63
CA ALA A 257 14.89 -12.69 -3.62
C ALA A 257 14.01 -11.44 -3.50
N LEU A 258 12.72 -11.53 -3.81
CA LEU A 258 11.80 -10.39 -3.71
C LEU A 258 11.37 -10.12 -2.27
N ARG A 259 11.20 -8.83 -1.97
CA ARG A 259 10.64 -8.38 -0.71
C ARG A 259 9.15 -8.63 -0.66
N GLU A 260 8.66 -8.93 0.53
CA GLU A 260 7.24 -9.01 0.83
C GLU A 260 6.53 -7.67 0.61
N VAL A 261 5.38 -7.72 -0.06
CA VAL A 261 4.44 -6.61 -0.19
C VAL A 261 3.38 -6.76 0.90
N GLY A 262 3.08 -5.68 1.62
CA GLY A 262 2.12 -5.74 2.72
C GLY A 262 0.70 -5.89 2.21
N VAL A 263 0.05 -7.01 2.52
CA VAL A 263 -1.38 -7.25 2.33
C VAL A 263 -2.04 -7.24 3.71
N ARG A 264 -3.13 -6.49 3.87
CA ARG A 264 -3.77 -6.34 5.17
C ARG A 264 -4.26 -7.70 5.68
N GLY A 265 -3.80 -8.09 6.86
CA GLY A 265 -4.16 -9.36 7.50
C GLY A 265 -3.39 -10.59 7.00
N SER A 266 -2.42 -10.45 6.08
CA SER A 266 -1.64 -11.60 5.57
C SER A 266 -0.77 -12.23 6.67
N ASP A 267 -0.01 -11.40 7.39
CA ASP A 267 0.90 -11.84 8.46
C ASP A 267 0.17 -12.59 9.58
N ALA A 268 -0.99 -12.08 9.99
CA ALA A 268 -1.81 -12.68 11.05
C ALA A 268 -2.31 -14.09 10.69
N ARG A 269 -2.37 -14.41 9.39
CA ARG A 269 -2.80 -15.71 8.88
C ARG A 269 -1.66 -16.55 8.33
N GLY A 270 -0.41 -16.11 8.50
CA GLY A 270 0.75 -16.83 8.00
C GLY A 270 0.83 -16.88 6.48
N CYS A 271 0.30 -15.85 5.81
CA CYS A 271 0.42 -15.68 4.38
C CYS A 271 1.55 -14.72 4.04
N GLN A 272 2.49 -15.17 3.21
CA GLN A 272 3.52 -14.33 2.62
C GLN A 272 3.07 -13.84 1.25
N THR A 273 3.17 -12.55 1.00
CA THR A 273 2.74 -11.93 -0.27
C THR A 273 3.89 -11.24 -0.98
N LYS A 274 4.11 -11.54 -2.26
CA LYS A 274 5.20 -10.96 -3.08
C LYS A 274 4.68 -10.50 -4.43
N GLN A 275 5.32 -9.48 -5.00
CA GLN A 275 4.97 -8.94 -6.31
C GLN A 275 6.22 -8.74 -7.18
N SER A 276 6.14 -9.11 -8.47
CA SER A 276 7.17 -8.91 -9.48
C SER A 276 6.54 -8.39 -10.78
N GLY A 277 6.60 -7.09 -11.02
CA GLY A 277 5.89 -6.48 -12.16
C GLY A 277 4.38 -6.76 -12.09
N ASP A 278 3.87 -7.40 -13.14
CA ASP A 278 2.46 -7.82 -13.27
C ASP A 278 2.16 -9.15 -12.55
N TRP A 279 3.13 -9.79 -11.89
CA TRP A 279 2.90 -11.06 -11.20
C TRP A 279 2.74 -10.86 -9.70
N PHE A 280 1.78 -11.58 -9.14
CA PHE A 280 1.51 -11.61 -7.71
C PHE A 280 1.55 -13.04 -7.19
N ARG A 281 2.26 -13.25 -6.07
CA ARG A 281 2.40 -14.55 -5.42
C ARG A 281 1.95 -14.46 -3.96
N VAL A 282 1.09 -15.38 -3.54
CA VAL A 282 0.68 -15.58 -2.15
C VAL A 282 1.03 -16.99 -1.73
N VAL A 283 1.69 -17.12 -0.59
CA VAL A 283 2.00 -18.40 0.04
C VAL A 283 1.41 -18.40 1.44
N CYS A 284 0.32 -19.13 1.65
CA CYS A 284 -0.27 -19.30 2.98
C CYS A 284 0.18 -20.62 3.58
N ARG A 285 0.78 -20.57 4.77
CA ARG A 285 1.21 -21.75 5.53
C ARG A 285 0.31 -21.95 6.74
N ALA A 286 0.23 -23.20 7.20
CA ALA A 286 -0.38 -23.49 8.48
C ALA A 286 0.36 -22.78 9.63
N ASN A 287 -0.38 -22.30 10.61
CA ASN A 287 0.15 -21.79 11.86
C ASN A 287 -0.72 -22.23 13.05
N ASP A 288 -0.28 -21.91 14.26
CA ASP A 288 -0.94 -22.26 15.51
C ASP A 288 -2.34 -21.64 15.67
N VAL A 289 -2.55 -20.46 15.09
CA VAL A 289 -3.81 -19.70 15.14
C VAL A 289 -4.83 -20.20 14.11
N THR A 290 -4.42 -20.40 12.86
CA THR A 290 -5.31 -20.76 11.74
C THR A 290 -5.51 -22.27 11.58
N GLY A 291 -4.53 -23.08 11.96
CA GLY A 291 -4.49 -24.51 11.63
C GLY A 291 -4.04 -24.76 10.19
N LYS A 292 -4.27 -25.98 9.67
CA LYS A 292 -3.92 -26.32 8.29
C LYS A 292 -4.89 -25.69 7.31
N LEU A 293 -4.39 -25.25 6.16
CA LEU A 293 -5.26 -24.83 5.07
C LEU A 293 -5.90 -26.07 4.41
N THR A 294 -7.22 -26.08 4.34
CA THR A 294 -8.02 -27.21 3.82
C THR A 294 -8.51 -26.96 2.40
N SER A 295 -8.84 -25.72 2.04
CA SER A 295 -9.22 -25.38 0.67
C SER A 295 -8.93 -23.91 0.35
N ALA A 296 -8.82 -23.63 -0.95
CA ALA A 296 -8.80 -22.28 -1.48
C ALA A 296 -9.54 -22.30 -2.83
N THR A 297 -10.35 -21.27 -3.10
CA THR A 297 -11.19 -21.23 -4.30
C THR A 297 -11.25 -19.81 -4.84
N ALA A 298 -11.00 -19.64 -6.12
CA ALA A 298 -11.20 -18.37 -6.79
C ALA A 298 -12.70 -18.08 -6.92
N THR A 299 -13.14 -16.93 -6.43
CA THR A 299 -14.54 -16.49 -6.49
C THR A 299 -14.76 -15.34 -7.47
N LYS A 300 -13.70 -14.65 -7.88
CA LYS A 300 -13.79 -13.53 -8.83
C LYS A 300 -12.50 -13.34 -9.62
N GLY A 301 -12.64 -13.04 -10.91
CA GLY A 301 -11.60 -12.46 -11.78
C GLY A 301 -10.37 -13.32 -12.10
N PHE A 302 -10.26 -14.53 -11.55
CA PHE A 302 -9.11 -15.40 -11.75
C PHE A 302 -9.15 -16.07 -13.13
N ASP A 303 -8.03 -16.02 -13.85
CA ASP A 303 -7.83 -16.71 -15.13
C ASP A 303 -6.73 -17.78 -14.96
N GLU A 304 -7.10 -19.05 -15.10
CA GLU A 304 -6.20 -20.21 -15.00
C GLU A 304 -5.11 -20.22 -16.08
N LYS A 305 -5.28 -19.47 -17.17
CA LYS A 305 -4.23 -19.30 -18.19
C LYS A 305 -3.16 -18.30 -17.75
N GLN A 306 -3.49 -17.44 -16.78
CA GLN A 306 -2.64 -16.36 -16.28
C GLN A 306 -2.25 -16.58 -14.81
N GLY A 307 -2.49 -17.77 -14.27
CA GLY A 307 -2.22 -18.07 -12.88
C GLY A 307 -2.55 -19.50 -12.51
N TYR A 308 -2.07 -19.92 -11.35
CA TYR A 308 -2.48 -21.16 -10.71
C TYR A 308 -2.76 -20.92 -9.23
N LEU A 309 -3.60 -21.77 -8.68
CA LEU A 309 -3.86 -21.86 -7.25
C LEU A 309 -3.75 -23.34 -6.87
N VAL A 310 -2.79 -23.65 -6.00
CA VAL A 310 -2.51 -25.02 -5.57
C VAL A 310 -2.58 -25.10 -4.06
N VAL A 311 -3.34 -26.07 -3.55
CA VAL A 311 -3.47 -26.38 -2.13
C VAL A 311 -2.87 -27.77 -1.89
N GLY A 312 -1.98 -27.89 -0.92
CA GLY A 312 -1.35 -29.16 -0.57
C GLY A 312 -0.51 -29.03 0.70
N ASN A 313 -0.33 -30.15 1.42
CA ASN A 313 0.46 -30.20 2.66
C ASN A 313 0.03 -29.14 3.71
N GLY A 314 -1.27 -28.84 3.80
CA GLY A 314 -1.80 -27.81 4.71
C GLY A 314 -1.38 -26.37 4.37
N SER A 315 -0.86 -26.14 3.17
CA SER A 315 -0.43 -24.85 2.65
C SER A 315 -1.09 -24.55 1.30
N MET A 316 -1.04 -23.30 0.86
CA MET A 316 -1.44 -22.88 -0.49
C MET A 316 -0.38 -22.00 -1.12
N VAL A 317 -0.25 -22.15 -2.43
CA VAL A 317 0.46 -21.22 -3.30
C VAL A 317 -0.51 -20.73 -4.38
N LEU A 318 -0.67 -19.41 -4.46
CA LEU A 318 -1.36 -18.71 -5.51
C LEU A 318 -0.32 -17.89 -6.28
N VAL A 319 -0.23 -18.09 -7.59
CA VAL A 319 0.50 -17.21 -8.50
C VAL A 319 -0.47 -16.74 -9.56
N THR A 320 -0.60 -15.44 -9.76
CA THR A 320 -1.53 -14.89 -10.74
C THR A 320 -1.01 -13.59 -11.32
N ARG A 321 -1.37 -13.33 -12.56
CA ARG A 321 -1.15 -12.03 -13.17
C ARG A 321 -2.13 -11.02 -12.55
N TYR A 322 -1.58 -9.94 -12.03
CA TYR A 322 -2.29 -8.86 -11.39
C TYR A 322 -1.93 -7.56 -12.13
N ALA A 323 -2.87 -7.08 -12.95
CA ALA A 323 -2.67 -5.95 -13.84
C ALA A 323 -3.74 -4.87 -13.57
N ARG A 324 -3.60 -3.72 -14.24
CA ARG A 324 -4.60 -2.66 -14.17
C ARG A 324 -5.98 -3.18 -14.62
N GLY A 325 -7.00 -2.90 -13.81
CA GLY A 325 -8.37 -3.39 -13.99
C GLY A 325 -8.68 -4.71 -13.30
N SER A 326 -7.67 -5.39 -12.73
CA SER A 326 -7.88 -6.66 -12.03
C SER A 326 -8.70 -6.49 -10.74
N ASP A 327 -9.73 -7.33 -10.59
CA ASP A 327 -10.52 -7.48 -9.37
C ASP A 327 -10.66 -8.97 -9.05
N LEU A 328 -9.74 -9.45 -8.22
CA LEU A 328 -9.60 -10.86 -7.88
C LEU A 328 -10.13 -11.09 -6.46
N ALA A 329 -10.83 -12.20 -6.26
CA ALA A 329 -11.24 -12.64 -4.93
C ALA A 329 -11.04 -14.14 -4.76
N PHE A 330 -10.53 -14.54 -3.60
CA PHE A 330 -10.27 -15.94 -3.26
C PHE A 330 -10.80 -16.23 -1.87
N ASP A 331 -11.61 -17.27 -1.74
CA ASP A 331 -12.04 -17.78 -0.45
C ASP A 331 -11.00 -18.80 0.02
N LEU A 332 -10.48 -18.59 1.23
CA LEU A 332 -9.44 -19.38 1.87
C LEU A 332 -10.03 -20.04 3.11
N VAL A 333 -9.87 -21.35 3.25
CA VAL A 333 -10.40 -22.11 4.37
C VAL A 333 -9.26 -22.84 5.07
N TRP A 334 -9.12 -22.59 6.37
CA TRP A 334 -8.28 -23.34 7.28
C TRP A 334 -9.16 -24.19 8.21
N GLU A 335 -8.54 -25.13 8.95
CA GLU A 335 -9.23 -25.97 9.93
C GLU A 335 -10.00 -25.17 10.99
N LYS A 336 -9.46 -24.02 11.43
CA LYS A 336 -10.04 -23.24 12.54
C LYS A 336 -10.77 -21.98 12.09
N GLN A 337 -10.60 -21.54 10.84
CA GLN A 337 -11.13 -20.27 10.37
C GLN A 337 -11.21 -20.21 8.85
N SER A 338 -11.97 -19.26 8.33
CA SER A 338 -11.98 -18.94 6.91
C SER A 338 -11.73 -17.45 6.68
N ALA A 339 -11.36 -17.12 5.45
CA ALA A 339 -11.10 -15.76 5.02
C ALA A 339 -11.42 -15.55 3.56
N ARG A 340 -11.54 -14.27 3.18
CA ARG A 340 -11.51 -13.86 1.78
C ARG A 340 -10.32 -12.95 1.53
N LEU A 341 -9.48 -13.34 0.58
CA LEU A 341 -8.45 -12.49 -0.01
C LEU A 341 -9.07 -11.71 -1.17
N GLU A 342 -9.13 -10.38 -1.06
CA GLU A 342 -9.51 -9.49 -2.16
C GLU A 342 -8.29 -8.75 -2.69
N LEU A 343 -8.11 -8.69 -4.01
CA LEU A 343 -7.04 -7.94 -4.69
C LEU A 343 -7.67 -7.02 -5.74
N LYS A 344 -7.56 -5.70 -5.54
CA LYS A 344 -8.19 -4.71 -6.44
C LYS A 344 -7.20 -3.72 -7.03
N TRP A 345 -7.07 -3.71 -8.35
CA TRP A 345 -6.29 -2.73 -9.11
C TRP A 345 -7.23 -1.92 -9.99
N PRO A 346 -7.66 -0.72 -9.55
CA PRO A 346 -8.57 0.10 -10.33
C PRO A 346 -7.90 0.68 -11.58
N ASP A 347 -8.68 0.83 -12.66
CA ASP A 347 -8.21 1.40 -13.93
C ASP A 347 -7.64 2.82 -13.78
N SER A 348 -8.17 3.58 -12.82
CA SER A 348 -7.77 4.95 -12.52
C SER A 348 -6.44 5.07 -11.76
N SER A 349 -5.80 3.96 -11.36
CA SER A 349 -4.52 4.03 -10.64
C SER A 349 -3.37 4.44 -11.57
N ALA A 350 -2.75 5.59 -11.29
CA ALA A 350 -1.66 6.17 -12.07
C ALA A 350 -0.31 5.43 -11.96
N GLY A 351 -0.23 4.35 -11.16
CA GLY A 351 0.97 3.53 -11.01
C GLY A 351 0.66 2.09 -10.59
N PRO A 352 1.68 1.22 -10.51
CA PRO A 352 1.55 -0.09 -9.88
C PRO A 352 1.00 0.14 -8.46
N PRO A 353 -0.12 -0.48 -8.08
CA PRO A 353 -0.86 -0.11 -6.89
C PRO A 353 0.05 -0.35 -5.70
N ALA A 354 0.00 0.55 -4.72
CA ALA A 354 0.18 0.11 -3.36
C ALA A 354 -0.88 -0.97 -3.14
N MET A 355 -0.48 -2.24 -3.22
CA MET A 355 -1.34 -3.42 -3.19
C MET A 355 -2.47 -3.23 -2.17
N ARG A 356 -3.71 -3.00 -2.65
CA ARG A 356 -4.90 -2.98 -1.81
C ARG A 356 -5.43 -4.40 -1.73
N GLY A 357 -4.67 -5.21 -1.01
CA GLY A 357 -5.05 -6.57 -0.66
C GLY A 357 -5.56 -6.60 0.77
N GLU A 358 -6.68 -7.28 1.02
CA GLU A 358 -7.16 -7.54 2.38
C GLU A 358 -7.58 -9.00 2.52
N ILE A 359 -7.20 -9.62 3.64
CA ILE A 359 -7.66 -10.95 4.02
C ILE A 359 -8.67 -10.83 5.17
N VAL A 360 -9.95 -10.64 4.81
CA VAL A 360 -11.06 -10.41 5.75
C VAL A 360 -11.54 -11.74 6.31
N ALA A 361 -11.87 -11.79 7.61
CA ALA A 361 -12.52 -12.97 8.18
C ALA A 361 -13.91 -13.12 7.57
N LYS A 362 -14.26 -14.34 7.18
CA LYS A 362 -15.57 -14.62 6.60
C LYS A 362 -16.53 -15.08 7.69
#